data_AF-A0A1F6HSW1-F1
#
_entry.id   AF-A0A1F6HSW1-F1
#
_cell.length_a   1.000
_cell.length_b   1.000
_cell.length_c   1.000
_cell.angle_alpha   90.00
_cell.angle_beta   90.00
_cell.angle_gamma   90.00
#
_symmetry.space_group_name_H-M   'P 1'
#
loop_
_entity.id
_entity.type
_entity.pdbx_description
1 polymer ?
#
loop_
_entity_poly.entity_id
_entity_poly.type
_entity_poly.pdbx_seq_one_letter_code
_entity_poly.pdbx_strand_id
1 'polypeptide(L)'
;MAVGLMYLIDPLGQIAKTNDARRKSDLEQLQRTLEVYYNDNGKYPATTGSTVSPYYRLFPSSVLYDWGSVWTAYNTTLPKDPTSARNYVYFARSDGQSYWLYANLQAPADPQKCSGSECPSITTNVITANSCGPSPGKPCNFGVSSPNVSP
;
A
#
# COMPACT_ATOMS: atom_id res chain seq x y z
N MET A 1 -19.89 -23.76 -39.31
CA MET A 1 -20.15 -23.52 -37.87
C MET A 1 -18.96 -22.76 -37.30
N ALA A 2 -18.95 -21.44 -37.41
CA ALA A 2 -17.91 -20.61 -36.80
C ALA A 2 -18.27 -20.47 -35.32
N VAL A 3 -17.56 -21.21 -34.46
CA VAL A 3 -17.67 -21.04 -33.01
C VAL A 3 -16.91 -19.75 -32.70
N GLY A 4 -17.63 -18.63 -32.77
CA GLY A 4 -17.12 -17.34 -32.33
C GLY A 4 -16.79 -17.46 -30.85
N LEU A 5 -15.49 -17.55 -30.54
CA LEU A 5 -14.94 -17.35 -29.21
C LEU A 5 -15.28 -15.92 -28.78
N MET A 6 -16.48 -15.73 -28.23
CA MET A 6 -16.76 -14.57 -27.39
C MET A 6 -15.90 -14.74 -26.15
N TYR A 7 -14.69 -14.20 -26.16
CA TYR A 7 -14.00 -13.85 -24.94
C TYR A 7 -14.95 -12.90 -24.20
N LEU A 8 -15.57 -13.41 -23.13
CA LEU A 8 -16.36 -12.61 -22.21
C LEU A 8 -15.42 -11.55 -21.64
N ILE A 9 -15.45 -10.35 -22.21
CA ILE A 9 -14.83 -9.18 -21.60
C ILE A 9 -15.62 -8.97 -20.32
N ASP A 10 -15.03 -9.31 -19.18
CA ASP A 10 -15.50 -8.88 -17.87
C ASP A 10 -14.91 -7.47 -17.62
N PRO A 11 -15.62 -6.38 -17.97
CA PRO A 11 -15.08 -5.03 -17.86
C PRO A 11 -14.73 -4.67 -16.42
N LEU A 12 -15.46 -5.21 -15.44
CA LEU A 12 -15.22 -4.96 -14.03
C LEU A 12 -13.92 -5.64 -13.58
N GLY A 13 -13.68 -6.87 -14.02
CA GLY A 13 -12.42 -7.58 -13.81
C GLY A 13 -11.21 -6.88 -14.43
N GLN A 14 -11.37 -6.27 -15.61
CA GLN A 14 -10.28 -5.52 -16.27
C GLN A 14 -9.96 -4.20 -15.55
N ILE A 15 -10.98 -3.48 -15.08
CA ILE A 15 -10.78 -2.26 -14.26
C ILE A 15 -10.09 -2.61 -12.94
N ALA A 16 -10.49 -3.73 -12.31
CA ALA A 16 -9.84 -4.22 -11.09
C ALA A 16 -8.34 -4.47 -11.31
N LYS A 17 -7.98 -5.21 -12.37
CA LYS A 17 -6.57 -5.47 -12.74
C LYS A 17 -5.78 -4.20 -13.05
N THR A 18 -6.39 -3.24 -13.75
CA THR A 18 -5.74 -1.96 -14.07
C THR A 18 -5.45 -1.16 -12.80
N ASN A 19 -6.42 -1.09 -11.88
CA ASN A 19 -6.22 -0.44 -10.59
C ASN A 19 -5.17 -1.18 -9.74
N ASP A 20 -5.16 -2.50 -9.76
CA ASP A 20 -4.17 -3.31 -9.04
C ASP A 20 -2.76 -3.11 -9.58
N ALA A 21 -2.58 -3.04 -10.91
CA ALA A 21 -1.31 -2.69 -11.53
C ALA A 21 -0.84 -1.28 -11.10
N ARG A 22 -1.75 -0.32 -11.01
CA ARG A 22 -1.46 1.01 -10.48
C ARG A 22 -1.03 0.96 -9.02
N ARG A 23 -1.74 0.23 -8.16
CA ARG A 23 -1.37 0.06 -6.73
C ARG A 23 0.04 -0.51 -6.57
N LYS A 24 0.37 -1.53 -7.35
CA LYS A 24 1.71 -2.14 -7.36
C LYS A 24 2.78 -1.13 -7.76
N SER A 25 2.58 -0.46 -8.89
CA SER A 25 3.49 0.59 -9.37
C SER A 25 3.65 1.73 -8.36
N ASP A 26 2.55 2.18 -7.73
CA ASP A 26 2.55 3.22 -6.70
C ASP A 26 3.42 2.82 -5.50
N LEU A 27 3.27 1.59 -4.99
CA LEU A 27 4.06 1.09 -3.86
C LEU A 27 5.55 0.88 -4.25
N GLU A 28 5.84 0.41 -5.45
CA GLU A 28 7.22 0.26 -5.96
C GLU A 28 7.92 1.61 -6.11
N GLN A 29 7.23 2.62 -6.62
CA GLN A 29 7.75 3.99 -6.71
C GLN A 29 8.05 4.54 -5.32
N LEU A 30 7.10 4.39 -4.39
CA LEU A 30 7.28 4.87 -3.03
C LEU A 30 8.39 4.14 -2.28
N GLN A 31 8.55 2.82 -2.49
CA GLN A 31 9.68 2.06 -1.96
C GLN A 31 11.02 2.68 -2.37
N ARG A 32 11.19 3.02 -3.65
CA ARG A 32 12.42 3.71 -4.11
C ARG A 32 12.65 5.04 -3.39
N THR A 33 11.61 5.85 -3.24
CA THR A 33 11.71 7.13 -2.51
C THR A 33 12.04 6.91 -1.03
N LEU A 34 11.49 5.88 -0.39
CA LEU A 34 11.79 5.53 1.00
C LEU A 34 13.24 5.05 1.18
N GLU A 35 13.81 4.33 0.21
CA GLU A 35 15.23 3.97 0.24
C GLU A 35 16.14 5.20 0.09
N VAL A 36 15.78 6.15 -0.77
CA VAL A 36 16.50 7.44 -0.85
C VAL A 36 16.40 8.17 0.49
N TYR A 37 15.22 8.23 1.10
CA TYR A 37 15.06 8.82 2.42
C TYR A 37 15.95 8.19 3.47
N TYR A 38 16.01 6.85 3.49
CA TYR A 38 16.84 6.11 4.43
C TYR A 38 18.32 6.45 4.25
N ASN A 39 18.80 6.54 3.00
CA ASN A 39 20.19 6.93 2.71
C ASN A 39 20.53 8.33 3.24
N ASP A 40 19.59 9.26 3.16
CA ASP A 40 19.79 10.65 3.61
C ASP A 40 19.67 10.81 5.14
N ASN A 41 18.86 9.98 5.81
CA ASN A 41 18.46 10.18 7.21
C ASN A 41 18.92 9.08 8.17
N GLY A 42 19.44 7.96 7.65
CA GLY A 42 19.85 6.78 8.41
C GLY A 42 18.70 5.98 9.03
N LYS A 43 17.45 6.30 8.71
CA LYS A 43 16.22 5.65 9.19
C LYS A 43 15.06 5.95 8.25
N TYR A 44 14.04 5.09 8.24
CA TYR A 44 12.79 5.35 7.52
C TYR A 44 11.91 6.40 8.25
N PRO A 45 11.01 7.10 7.55
CA PRO A 45 10.07 8.03 8.18
C PRO A 45 9.25 7.35 9.28
N ALA A 46 9.02 8.04 10.39
CA ALA A 46 8.09 7.52 11.40
C ALA A 46 6.67 7.41 10.81
N THR A 47 5.83 6.61 11.46
CA THR A 47 4.42 6.47 11.11
C THR A 47 3.55 7.08 12.20
N THR A 48 2.48 7.79 11.82
CA THR A 48 1.43 8.15 12.78
C THR A 48 0.42 7.01 12.97
N GLY A 49 0.18 6.62 14.22
CA GLY A 49 -0.85 5.65 14.59
C GLY A 49 -2.25 6.26 14.83
N SER A 50 -3.27 5.50 14.41
CA SER A 50 -4.64 5.32 14.98
C SER A 50 -5.61 6.49 15.28
N THR A 51 -5.29 7.78 15.24
CA THR A 51 -6.30 8.81 15.65
C THR A 51 -6.98 9.59 14.53
N VAL A 52 -6.41 9.66 13.32
CA VAL A 52 -7.02 10.40 12.21
C VAL A 52 -6.87 9.61 10.91
N SER A 53 -8.00 9.35 10.25
CA SER A 53 -8.05 8.73 8.92
C SER A 53 -7.52 9.70 7.85
N PRO A 54 -6.73 9.22 6.86
CA PRO A 54 -6.28 7.83 6.72
C PRO A 54 -5.19 7.49 7.75
N TYR A 55 -5.31 6.31 8.36
CA TYR A 55 -4.31 5.81 9.32
C TYR A 55 -2.97 5.53 8.62
N TYR A 56 -1.89 5.40 9.40
CA TYR A 56 -0.62 4.87 8.91
C TYR A 56 -0.03 5.67 7.73
N ARG A 57 0.27 6.95 8.00
CA ARG A 57 0.87 7.93 7.06
C ARG A 57 2.34 8.18 7.37
N LEU A 58 3.04 8.82 6.43
CA LEU A 58 4.43 9.25 6.61
C LEU A 58 4.51 10.46 7.55
N PHE A 59 5.36 10.36 8.57
CA PHE A 59 5.63 11.41 9.56
C PHE A 59 7.12 11.71 9.74
N PRO A 60 7.85 12.07 8.66
CA PRO A 60 9.24 12.48 8.76
C PRO A 60 9.37 13.80 9.53
N SER A 61 10.32 13.86 10.47
CA SER A 61 10.75 15.10 11.15
C SER A 61 9.62 16.01 11.65
N SER A 62 8.61 15.40 12.28
CA SER A 62 7.45 16.10 12.87
C SER A 62 6.47 16.74 11.87
N VAL A 63 6.56 16.40 10.58
CA VAL A 63 5.62 16.84 9.54
C VAL A 63 4.83 15.65 9.04
N LEU A 64 3.50 15.78 9.03
CA LEU A 64 2.58 14.77 8.51
C LEU A 64 2.35 14.96 7.01
N TYR A 65 2.59 13.90 6.24
CA TYR A 65 2.27 13.88 4.81
C TYR A 65 1.10 12.94 4.53
N ASP A 66 0.05 13.50 3.94
CA ASP A 66 -1.13 12.77 3.52
C ASP A 66 -0.93 12.06 2.18
N TRP A 67 -1.66 10.96 1.98
CA TRP A 67 -1.77 10.34 0.66
C TRP A 67 -2.35 11.34 -0.35
N GLY A 68 -1.70 11.50 -1.50
CA GLY A 68 -2.03 12.51 -2.50
C GLY A 68 -1.35 13.88 -2.27
N SER A 69 -0.68 14.10 -1.14
CA SER A 69 0.10 15.32 -0.89
C SER A 69 1.49 15.24 -1.49
N VAL A 70 2.12 16.39 -1.72
CA VAL A 70 3.51 16.47 -2.18
C VAL A 70 4.44 16.32 -0.98
N TRP A 71 5.28 15.29 -1.03
CA TRP A 71 6.41 15.17 -0.12
C TRP A 71 7.54 16.08 -0.60
N THR A 72 7.56 17.30 -0.08
CA THR A 72 8.37 18.42 -0.59
C THR A 72 9.87 18.13 -0.60
N ALA A 73 10.40 17.45 0.43
CA ALA A 73 11.81 17.12 0.53
C ALA A 73 12.35 16.28 -0.65
N TYR A 74 11.50 15.43 -1.24
CA TYR A 74 11.88 14.55 -2.35
C TYR A 74 11.10 14.89 -3.64
N ASN A 75 10.42 16.04 -3.65
CA ASN A 75 9.58 16.52 -4.75
C ASN A 75 8.70 15.41 -5.38
N THR A 76 8.15 14.53 -4.53
CA THR A 76 7.40 13.35 -4.96
C THR A 76 5.98 13.43 -4.41
N THR A 77 4.97 13.23 -5.25
CA THR A 77 3.59 13.14 -4.80
C THR A 77 3.35 11.76 -4.19
N LEU A 78 2.93 11.71 -2.93
CA LEU A 78 2.52 10.45 -2.32
C LEU A 78 1.30 9.91 -3.06
N PRO A 79 1.31 8.63 -3.47
CA PRO A 79 0.23 8.10 -4.27
C PRO A 79 -1.05 8.00 -3.44
N LYS A 80 -2.21 8.13 -4.08
CA LYS A 80 -3.51 7.89 -3.47
C LYS A 80 -4.15 6.70 -4.17
N ASP A 81 -4.80 5.82 -3.41
CA ASP A 81 -5.47 4.67 -4.01
C ASP A 81 -6.44 5.14 -5.09
N PRO A 82 -6.44 4.51 -6.28
CA PRO A 82 -7.32 4.91 -7.39
C PRO A 82 -8.81 4.72 -7.07
N THR A 83 -9.16 3.99 -6.01
CA THR A 83 -10.52 3.77 -5.54
C THR A 83 -10.74 4.50 -4.21
N SER A 84 -11.73 5.40 -4.17
CA SER A 84 -12.02 6.24 -2.99
C SER A 84 -12.36 5.47 -1.71
N ALA A 85 -12.80 4.22 -1.83
CA ALA A 85 -13.11 3.35 -0.71
C ALA A 85 -11.90 2.54 -0.20
N ARG A 86 -10.68 2.83 -0.66
CA ARG A 86 -9.44 2.13 -0.29
C ARG A 86 -8.35 3.13 0.07
N ASN A 87 -7.40 2.67 0.86
CA ASN A 87 -6.26 3.47 1.30
C ASN A 87 -4.97 2.67 1.20
N TYR A 88 -3.87 3.38 0.97
CA TYR A 88 -2.54 2.84 1.25
C TYR A 88 -2.24 2.96 2.74
N VAL A 89 -1.36 2.08 3.22
CA VAL A 89 -0.97 1.99 4.63
C VAL A 89 0.55 1.95 4.67
N TYR A 90 1.16 2.86 5.41
CA TYR A 90 2.59 2.89 5.68
C TYR A 90 2.84 2.71 7.17
N PHE A 91 3.56 1.66 7.56
CA PHE A 91 3.95 1.41 8.95
C PHE A 91 5.47 1.24 9.04
N ALA A 92 6.11 1.97 9.94
CA ALA A 92 7.51 1.81 10.28
C ALA A 92 7.64 1.41 11.75
N ARG A 93 8.62 0.55 12.04
CA ARG A 93 9.02 0.27 13.43
C ARG A 93 9.54 1.55 14.10
N SER A 94 9.45 1.57 15.43
CA SER A 94 9.92 2.70 16.24
C SER A 94 11.43 2.96 16.13
N ASP A 95 12.22 1.94 15.83
CA ASP A 95 13.65 2.07 15.54
C ASP A 95 13.95 2.73 14.18
N GLY A 96 12.95 2.83 13.29
CA GLY A 96 13.10 3.36 11.94
C GLY A 96 13.90 2.45 11.00
N GLN A 97 14.18 1.20 11.38
CA GLN A 97 15.01 0.27 10.61
C GLN A 97 14.20 -0.68 9.73
N SER A 98 12.88 -0.69 9.88
CA SER A 98 11.99 -1.50 9.07
C SER A 98 10.72 -0.75 8.75
N TYR A 99 10.20 -0.93 7.54
CA TYR A 99 8.89 -0.43 7.16
C TYR A 99 8.10 -1.44 6.33
N TRP A 100 6.80 -1.20 6.27
CA TRP A 100 5.83 -1.92 5.47
C TRP A 100 4.89 -0.95 4.77
N LEU A 101 4.58 -1.25 3.52
CA LEU A 101 3.57 -0.60 2.71
C LEU A 101 2.51 -1.63 2.33
N TYR A 102 1.24 -1.29 2.47
CA TYR A 102 0.14 -2.18 2.09
C TYR A 102 -0.89 -1.51 1.21
N ALA A 103 -1.58 -2.34 0.44
CA ALA A 103 -2.76 -2.00 -0.33
C ALA A 103 -3.76 -3.17 -0.32
N ASN A 104 -4.96 -2.93 -0.82
CA ASN A 104 -5.90 -4.01 -1.16
C ASN A 104 -5.99 -4.20 -2.68
N LEU A 105 -5.55 -5.36 -3.16
CA LEU A 105 -5.76 -5.81 -4.53
C LEU A 105 -7.12 -6.49 -4.68
N GLN A 106 -7.77 -6.17 -5.81
CA GLN A 106 -9.16 -6.51 -6.10
C GLN A 106 -9.29 -7.79 -6.92
N ALA A 107 -8.33 -8.06 -7.80
CA ALA A 107 -8.32 -9.24 -8.65
C ALA A 107 -8.34 -10.51 -7.77
N PRO A 108 -9.29 -11.44 -7.97
CA PRO A 108 -9.50 -12.56 -7.06
C PRO A 108 -8.30 -13.52 -7.00
N ALA A 109 -7.61 -13.72 -8.11
CA ALA A 109 -6.44 -14.60 -8.23
C ALA A 109 -5.21 -13.80 -8.69
N ASP A 110 -4.66 -13.00 -7.79
CA ASP A 110 -3.39 -12.30 -8.02
C ASP A 110 -2.28 -13.03 -7.25
N PRO A 111 -1.24 -13.56 -7.95
CA PRO A 111 -0.19 -14.35 -7.31
C PRO A 111 0.71 -13.54 -6.37
N GLN A 112 0.65 -12.20 -6.43
CA GLN A 112 1.42 -11.33 -5.55
C GLN A 112 0.67 -11.02 -4.25
N LYS A 113 -0.60 -11.47 -4.09
CA LYS A 113 -1.29 -11.36 -2.81
C LYS A 113 -0.56 -12.15 -1.74
N CYS A 114 -0.62 -11.63 -0.52
CA CYS A 114 -0.10 -12.30 0.65
C CYS A 114 -0.86 -13.61 0.92
N SER A 115 -0.21 -14.52 1.67
CA SER A 115 -0.83 -15.79 2.05
C SER A 115 -1.93 -15.57 3.09
N GLY A 116 -3.19 -15.72 2.68
CA GLY A 116 -4.37 -15.56 3.54
C GLY A 116 -5.25 -14.40 3.11
N SER A 117 -6.16 -13.99 4.00
CA SER A 117 -7.05 -12.84 3.76
C SER A 117 -6.29 -11.51 3.82
N GLU A 118 -5.23 -11.44 4.63
CA GLU A 118 -4.38 -10.26 4.90
C GLU A 118 -2.91 -10.67 4.91
N CYS A 119 -2.01 -9.69 4.77
CA CYS A 119 -0.59 -9.91 4.92
C CYS A 119 -0.23 -10.26 6.38
N PRO A 120 0.59 -11.30 6.63
CA PRO A 120 0.85 -11.80 7.99
C PRO A 120 1.35 -10.73 8.97
N SER A 121 2.14 -9.76 8.50
CA SER A 121 2.72 -8.74 9.37
C SER A 121 1.71 -7.68 9.82
N ILE A 122 0.47 -7.66 9.30
CA ILE A 122 -0.63 -6.82 9.81
C ILE A 122 -0.89 -7.14 11.28
N THR A 123 -1.04 -8.42 11.63
CA THR A 123 -1.28 -8.84 13.02
C THR A 123 -0.04 -8.62 13.88
N THR A 124 1.15 -8.99 13.38
CA THR A 124 2.42 -8.84 14.12
C THR A 124 2.73 -7.38 14.46
N ASN A 125 2.43 -6.46 13.55
CA ASN A 125 2.65 -5.03 13.73
C ASN A 125 1.48 -4.30 14.40
N VAL A 126 0.44 -5.04 14.83
CA VAL A 126 -0.76 -4.49 15.48
C VAL A 126 -1.41 -3.39 14.61
N ILE A 127 -1.41 -3.60 13.30
CA ILE A 127 -2.07 -2.73 12.33
C ILE A 127 -3.55 -3.10 12.31
N THR A 128 -4.44 -2.11 12.37
CA THR A 128 -5.89 -2.38 12.32
C THR A 128 -6.25 -3.05 10.99
N ALA A 129 -6.93 -4.20 11.03
CA ALA A 129 -7.30 -4.99 9.83
C ALA A 129 -8.01 -4.18 8.73
N ASN A 130 -8.73 -3.11 9.10
CA ASN A 130 -9.49 -2.26 8.18
C ASN A 130 -8.69 -1.04 7.65
N SER A 131 -7.38 -1.04 7.78
CA SER A 131 -6.56 0.13 7.42
C SER A 131 -6.53 0.39 5.91
N CYS A 132 -6.60 -0.66 5.09
CA CYS A 132 -6.66 -0.53 3.63
C CYS A 132 -8.06 -0.19 3.10
N GLY A 133 -9.09 -0.13 3.95
CA GLY A 133 -10.45 0.28 3.60
C GLY A 133 -11.51 -0.27 4.57
N PRO A 134 -12.76 0.26 4.54
CA PRO A 134 -13.82 -0.19 5.43
C PRO A 134 -14.16 -1.66 5.20
N SER A 135 -14.28 -2.38 6.31
CA SER A 135 -14.75 -3.76 6.34
C SER A 135 -16.27 -3.86 6.14
N PRO A 136 -16.75 -4.99 5.56
CA PRO A 136 -15.98 -6.14 5.10
C PRO A 136 -15.33 -5.94 3.70
N GLY A 137 -14.33 -6.75 3.38
CA GLY A 137 -13.88 -6.98 2.00
C GLY A 137 -12.77 -6.07 1.46
N LYS A 138 -12.07 -5.32 2.32
CA LYS A 138 -10.90 -4.51 1.91
C LYS A 138 -9.65 -4.75 2.79
N PRO A 139 -9.31 -6.03 3.07
CA PRO A 139 -8.13 -6.36 3.86
C PRO A 139 -6.83 -5.81 3.24
N CYS A 140 -5.81 -5.54 4.03
CA CYS A 140 -4.47 -5.31 3.49
C CYS A 140 -3.87 -6.64 2.99
N ASN A 141 -4.14 -7.00 1.72
CA ASN A 141 -3.82 -8.31 1.14
C ASN A 141 -2.63 -8.30 0.17
N PHE A 142 -1.99 -7.16 0.01
CA PHE A 142 -0.74 -6.99 -0.74
C PHE A 142 0.13 -5.98 -0.01
N GLY A 143 1.44 -6.19 -0.04
CA GLY A 143 2.38 -5.23 0.47
C GLY A 143 3.77 -5.37 -0.09
N VAL A 144 4.58 -4.36 0.18
CA VAL A 144 6.04 -4.33 -0.01
C VAL A 144 6.66 -3.80 1.28
N SER A 145 7.94 -4.03 1.49
CA SER A 145 8.60 -3.70 2.76
C SER A 145 10.06 -3.36 2.55
N SER A 146 10.74 -2.91 3.60
CA SER A 146 12.20 -2.78 3.59
C SER A 146 12.87 -4.15 3.41
N PRO A 147 14.14 -4.21 2.94
CA PRO A 147 14.81 -5.47 2.57
C PRO A 147 14.95 -6.52 3.69
N ASN A 148 14.81 -6.11 4.96
CA ASN A 148 15.04 -6.92 6.15
C ASN A 148 13.77 -7.55 6.74
N VAL A 149 12.59 -7.26 6.20
CA VAL A 149 11.30 -7.77 6.68
C VAL A 149 10.41 -8.14 5.50
N SER A 150 9.36 -8.92 5.76
CA SER A 150 8.33 -9.26 4.77
C SER A 150 6.96 -8.70 5.17
N PRO A 151 6.10 -8.36 4.18
CA PRO A 151 4.70 -8.02 4.41
C PRO A 151 3.87 -9.19 4.98
#